data_AF-A0A7W0LJG5-F1
#
_entry.id   AF-A0A7W0LJG5-F1
#
_cell.length_a   1.000
_cell.length_b   1.000
_cell.length_c   1.000
_cell.angle_alpha   90.00
_cell.angle_beta   90.00
_cell.angle_gamma   90.00
#
_symmetry.space_group_name_H-M   'P 1'
#
loop_
_entity.id
_entity.type
_entity.pdbx_description
1 polymer ?
#
loop_
_entity_poly.entity_id
_entity_poly.type
_entity_poly.pdbx_seq_one_letter_code
_entity_poly.pdbx_strand_id
1 'polypeptide(L)'
;MALSLVTGFPGFIGRRLVGLLLEQDPKASVIALVEPRMLDAGREAAAAIDSARVEVVPGDITDRRLGLEDGEYERLRGDVRTVFHLAAIYDLSVPIELAQGV
;
A
#
# COMPACT_ATOMS: atom_id res chain seq x y z
N MET A 1 6.78 7.26 -16.50
CA MET A 1 6.49 7.18 -15.05
C MET A 1 5.71 5.90 -14.85
N ALA A 2 6.27 4.95 -14.11
CA ALA A 2 5.55 3.73 -13.74
C ALA A 2 4.98 3.96 -12.33
N LEU A 3 3.66 4.04 -12.22
CA LEU A 3 2.97 4.12 -10.93
C LEU A 3 2.66 2.71 -10.44
N SER A 4 3.17 2.37 -9.27
CA SER A 4 2.91 1.08 -8.63
C SER A 4 2.00 1.25 -7.41
N LEU A 5 1.04 0.35 -7.24
CA LEU A 5 0.26 0.21 -6.01
C LEU A 5 0.92 -0.87 -5.14
N VAL A 6 1.20 -0.55 -3.89
CA VAL A 6 1.74 -1.49 -2.90
C VAL A 6 0.77 -1.60 -1.74
N THR A 7 0.36 -2.83 -1.41
CA THR A 7 -0.36 -3.13 -0.15
C THR A 7 0.61 -3.75 0.85
N GLY A 8 0.27 -3.75 2.14
CA GLY A 8 1.12 -4.31 3.20
C GLY A 8 2.24 -3.36 3.65
N PHE A 9 2.16 -2.09 3.23
CA PHE A 9 2.96 -0.99 3.76
C PHE A 9 2.30 -0.46 5.05
N PRO A 10 3.05 -0.07 6.11
CA PRO A 10 4.51 0.02 6.22
C PRO A 10 5.19 -1.28 6.71
N GLY A 11 4.57 -2.45 6.53
CA GLY A 11 5.09 -3.74 6.96
C GLY A 11 6.50 -4.04 6.42
N PHE A 12 7.18 -4.99 7.07
CA PHE A 12 8.60 -5.28 6.87
C PHE A 12 9.01 -5.49 5.40
N ILE A 13 8.23 -6.26 4.63
CA ILE A 13 8.49 -6.52 3.20
C ILE A 13 8.08 -5.33 2.35
N GLY A 14 6.88 -4.78 2.59
CA GLY A 14 6.35 -3.64 1.85
C GLY A 14 7.29 -2.43 1.89
N ARG A 15 7.79 -2.06 3.08
CA ARG A 15 8.74 -0.96 3.24
C ARG A 15 10.02 -1.14 2.43
N ARG A 16 10.59 -2.34 2.41
CA ARG A 16 11.81 -2.64 1.64
C ARG A 16 11.56 -2.63 0.15
N LEU A 17 10.44 -3.21 -0.28
CA LEU A 17 10.07 -3.20 -1.69
C LEU A 17 9.90 -1.77 -2.22
N VAL A 18 9.22 -0.89 -1.48
CA VAL A 18 9.06 0.52 -1.86
C VAL A 18 10.42 1.20 -2.02
N GLY A 19 11.34 1.01 -1.06
CA GLY A 19 12.71 1.54 -1.17
C GLY A 19 13.42 1.04 -2.42
N LEU A 20 13.41 -0.27 -2.67
CA LEU A 20 14.04 -0.88 -3.85
C LEU A 20 13.45 -0.37 -5.17
N LEU A 21 12.13 -0.22 -5.27
CA LEU A 21 11.47 0.29 -6.48
C LEU A 21 11.93 1.72 -6.81
N LEU A 22 12.03 2.57 -5.78
CA LEU A 22 12.45 3.96 -5.93
C LEU A 22 13.96 4.13 -6.16
N GLU A 23 14.78 3.21 -5.68
CA GLU A 23 16.22 3.14 -5.97
C GLU A 23 16.51 2.70 -7.40
N GLN A 24 15.72 1.76 -7.94
CA GLN A 24 15.94 1.19 -9.28
C GLN A 24 15.49 2.12 -10.42
N ASP A 25 14.43 2.89 -10.22
CA ASP A 25 13.94 3.85 -11.21
C ASP A 25 13.70 5.24 -10.56
N PRO A 26 14.52 6.25 -10.90
CA PRO A 26 14.33 7.62 -10.44
C PRO A 26 12.97 8.23 -10.84
N LYS A 27 12.28 7.66 -11.84
CA LYS A 27 10.95 8.09 -12.32
C LYS A 27 9.80 7.22 -11.79
N ALA A 28 10.08 6.25 -10.92
CA ALA A 28 9.05 5.47 -10.25
C ALA A 28 8.39 6.30 -9.14
N SER A 29 7.09 6.05 -8.97
CA SER A 29 6.28 6.55 -7.86
C SER A 29 5.45 5.40 -7.31
N VAL A 30 5.13 5.47 -6.02
CA VAL A 30 4.38 4.44 -5.31
C VAL A 30 3.15 5.04 -4.66
N ILE A 31 2.00 4.39 -4.87
CA ILE A 31 0.83 4.49 -4.02
C ILE A 31 0.92 3.38 -2.98
N ALA A 32 1.05 3.72 -1.71
CA ALA A 32 0.94 2.79 -0.61
C ALA A 32 -0.50 2.79 -0.10
N LEU A 33 -1.23 1.70 -0.37
CA LEU A 33 -2.53 1.48 0.27
C LEU A 33 -2.29 1.00 1.70
N VAL A 34 -2.73 1.80 2.67
CA VAL A 34 -2.44 1.57 4.09
C VAL A 34 -3.75 1.45 4.85
N GLU A 35 -3.85 0.37 5.62
CA GLU A 35 -4.97 0.13 6.51
C GLU A 35 -5.14 1.31 7.49
N PRO A 36 -6.36 1.82 7.77
CA PRO A 36 -6.56 3.01 8.60
C PRO A 36 -5.83 3.00 9.96
N ARG A 37 -5.74 1.82 10.61
CA ARG A 37 -5.02 1.65 11.89
C ARG A 37 -3.51 1.89 11.80
N MET A 38 -2.94 1.80 10.60
CA MET A 38 -1.51 1.92 10.32
C MET A 38 -1.13 3.23 9.61
N LEU A 39 -2.07 4.17 9.43
CA LEU A 39 -1.85 5.38 8.63
C LEU A 39 -0.70 6.25 9.13
N ASP A 40 -0.60 6.46 10.44
CA ASP A 40 0.46 7.31 11.00
C ASP A 40 1.85 6.67 10.80
N ALA A 41 1.97 5.37 11.06
CA ALA A 41 3.19 4.61 10.78
C ALA A 41 3.50 4.57 9.27
N GLY A 42 2.47 4.52 8.42
CA GLY A 42 2.59 4.61 6.96
C GLY A 42 3.19 5.94 6.54
N ARG A 43 2.61 7.05 7.01
CA ARG A 43 3.11 8.41 6.72
C ARG A 43 4.54 8.62 7.19
N GLU A 44 4.87 8.15 8.39
CA GLU A 44 6.24 8.20 8.93
C GLU A 44 7.21 7.41 8.05
N ALA A 45 6.85 6.18 7.67
CA ALA A 45 7.69 5.34 6.80
C ALA A 45 7.85 5.94 5.40
N ALA A 46 6.79 6.53 4.84
CA ALA A 46 6.84 7.20 3.55
C ALA A 46 7.77 8.41 3.59
N ALA A 47 7.67 9.23 4.65
CA ALA A 47 8.55 10.38 4.86
C ALA A 47 10.03 9.97 5.05
N ALA A 48 10.29 8.85 5.71
CA ALA A 48 11.63 8.31 5.89
C ALA A 48 12.24 7.73 4.60
N ILE A 49 11.42 7.35 3.62
CA ILE A 49 11.88 6.86 2.31
C ILE A 49 12.01 8.04 1.34
N ASP A 50 10.87 8.62 0.95
CA ASP A 50 10.76 9.72 0.02
C ASP A 50 9.29 10.22 -0.01
N SER A 51 9.01 11.29 0.74
CA SER A 51 7.64 11.85 0.83
C SER A 51 7.10 12.41 -0.49
N ALA A 52 7.96 12.68 -1.48
CA ALA A 52 7.54 13.21 -2.77
C ALA A 52 7.15 12.09 -3.75
N ARG A 53 7.69 10.88 -3.57
CA ARG A 53 7.45 9.73 -4.47
C ARG A 53 6.62 8.61 -3.86
N VAL A 54 6.33 8.67 -2.56
CA VAL A 54 5.43 7.73 -1.86
C VAL A 54 4.18 8.45 -1.38
N GLU A 55 3.05 8.19 -2.04
CA GLU A 55 1.74 8.67 -1.64
C GLU A 55 1.05 7.61 -0.76
N VAL A 56 0.61 7.98 0.44
CA VAL A 56 -0.10 7.09 1.36
C VAL A 56 -1.60 7.31 1.23
N VAL A 57 -2.31 6.27 0.80
CA VAL A 57 -3.76 6.28 0.61
C VAL A 57 -4.41 5.36 1.64
N PRO A 58 -5.36 5.86 2.46
CA PRO A 58 -6.11 5.02 3.38
C PRO A 58 -7.02 4.06 2.63
N GLY A 59 -7.00 2.78 2.99
CA GLY A 59 -7.92 1.79 2.44
C GLY A 59 -7.79 0.42 3.06
N ASP A 60 -8.76 -0.44 2.79
CA ASP A 60 -8.85 -1.80 3.31
C ASP A 60 -9.04 -2.79 2.15
N ILE A 61 -8.14 -3.78 2.05
CA ILE A 61 -8.16 -4.76 0.96
C ILE A 61 -9.37 -5.70 1.00
N THR A 62 -10.03 -5.82 2.15
CA THR A 62 -11.21 -6.67 2.36
C THR A 62 -12.50 -6.00 1.88
N ASP A 63 -12.46 -4.68 1.74
CA ASP A 63 -13.60 -3.89 1.30
C ASP A 63 -13.71 -3.84 -0.23
N ARG A 64 -14.95 -3.68 -0.70
CA ARG A 64 -15.19 -3.36 -2.11
C ARG A 64 -14.43 -2.09 -2.47
N ARG A 65 -13.81 -2.10 -3.65
CA ARG A 65 -13.00 -0.98 -4.16
C ARG A 65 -11.89 -0.55 -3.18
N LEU A 66 -11.39 -1.48 -2.37
CA LEU A 66 -10.31 -1.25 -1.41
C LEU A 66 -10.68 -0.24 -0.31
N GLY A 67 -11.98 -0.02 -0.06
CA GLY A 67 -12.47 1.02 0.84
C GLY A 67 -12.31 2.45 0.32
N LEU A 68 -11.99 2.61 -0.98
CA LEU A 68 -11.77 3.92 -1.61
C LEU A 68 -13.06 4.55 -2.08
N GLU A 69 -13.12 5.88 -2.04
CA GLU A 69 -14.16 6.65 -2.71
C GLU A 69 -14.07 6.46 -4.23
N ASP A 70 -15.21 6.61 -4.93
CA ASP A 70 -15.32 6.34 -6.37
C ASP A 70 -14.31 7.12 -7.22
N GLY A 71 -14.07 8.39 -6.91
CA GLY A 71 -13.10 9.21 -7.63
C GLY A 71 -11.66 8.72 -7.46
N GLU A 72 -11.30 8.33 -6.23
CA GLU A 72 -9.98 7.82 -5.89
C GLU A 72 -9.73 6.45 -6.53
N TYR A 73 -10.74 5.57 -6.48
CA TYR A 73 -10.69 4.27 -7.13
C TYR A 73 -10.50 4.39 -8.65
N GLU A 74 -11.29 5.22 -9.33
CA GLU A 74 -11.18 5.40 -10.78
C GLU A 74 -9.85 6.07 -11.18
N ARG A 75 -9.32 6.99 -10.37
CA ARG A 75 -7.97 7.55 -10.54
C ARG A 75 -6.91 6.45 -10.50
N LEU A 76 -6.87 5.67 -9.42
CA LEU A 76 -5.89 4.60 -9.27
C LEU A 76 -6.02 3.55 -10.38
N ARG A 77 -7.25 3.22 -10.78
CA ARG A 77 -7.52 2.28 -11.87
C ARG A 77 -6.98 2.76 -13.23
N GLY A 78 -6.97 4.07 -13.49
CA GLY A 78 -6.43 4.64 -14.72
C GLY A 78 -4.90 4.77 -14.73
N ASP A 79 -4.31 5.05 -13.57
CA ASP A 79 -2.90 5.42 -13.45
C ASP A 79 -1.98 4.25 -13.12
N VAL A 80 -2.41 3.34 -12.23
CA VAL A 80 -1.59 2.23 -11.72
C VAL A 80 -1.29 1.21 -12.83
N ARG A 81 -0.02 0.83 -12.96
CA ARG A 81 0.45 -0.14 -13.98
C ARG A 81 0.91 -1.46 -13.40
N THR A 82 1.33 -1.45 -12.13
CA THR A 82 1.79 -2.64 -11.43
C THR A 82 1.21 -2.65 -10.03
N VAL A 83 0.74 -3.82 -9.59
CA VAL A 83 0.29 -4.02 -8.21
C VAL A 83 1.21 -5.01 -7.54
N PHE A 84 1.75 -4.63 -6.39
CA PHE A 84 2.47 -5.52 -5.48
C PHE A 84 1.58 -5.78 -4.25
N HIS A 85 0.98 -6.97 -4.20
CA HIS A 85 0.07 -7.34 -3.12
C HIS A 85 0.82 -8.12 -2.03
N LEU A 86 1.04 -7.47 -0.89
CA LEU A 86 1.78 -8.04 0.26
C LEU A 86 1.00 -7.93 1.58
N ALA A 87 -0.15 -7.25 1.58
CA ALA A 87 -1.03 -7.20 2.75
C ALA A 87 -1.59 -8.59 3.02
N ALA A 88 -1.38 -9.07 4.25
CA ALA A 88 -1.91 -10.31 4.76
C ALA A 88 -1.84 -10.28 6.29
N ILE A 89 -2.57 -11.17 6.94
CA ILE A 89 -2.37 -11.46 8.35
C ILE A 89 -1.29 -12.53 8.47
N TYR A 90 -0.18 -12.18 9.12
CA TYR A 90 0.94 -13.10 9.38
C TYR A 90 0.91 -13.67 10.80
N ASP A 91 0.09 -13.09 11.67
CA ASP A 91 -0.11 -13.60 13.02
C ASP A 91 -0.99 -14.85 12.98
N LEU A 92 -0.38 -16.01 13.20
CA LEU A 92 -1.08 -17.30 13.17
C LEU A 92 -1.99 -17.52 14.39
N SER A 93 -1.98 -16.61 15.37
CA SER A 93 -2.80 -16.70 16.57
C SER A 93 -4.17 -16.00 16.46
N VAL A 94 -4.45 -15.34 15.33
CA VAL A 94 -5.73 -14.65 15.13
C VAL A 94 -6.92 -15.64 15.04
N PRO A 95 -8.14 -15.20 15.37
CA PRO A 95 -9.36 -15.98 15.11
C PRO A 95 -9.48 -16.38 13.63
N ILE A 96 -10.02 -17.58 13.38
CA ILE A 96 -10.14 -18.13 12.02
C ILE A 96 -11.03 -17.26 11.13
N GLU A 97 -12.08 -16.68 11.69
CA GLU A 97 -13.01 -15.80 10.97
C GLU A 97 -12.29 -14.57 10.44
N LEU A 98 -11.33 -14.04 11.22
CA LEU A 98 -10.49 -12.93 10.79
C LEU A 98 -9.48 -13.38 9.73
N ALA A 99 -8.84 -14.54 9.91
CA ALA A 99 -7.89 -15.08 8.94
C ALA A 99 -8.51 -15.37 7.55
N GLN A 100 -9.80 -15.76 7.52
CA GLN A 100 -10.52 -16.03 6.27
C GLN A 100 -11.08 -14.77 5.60
N GLY A 101 -11.10 -13.64 6.31
CA GLY A 101 -11.63 -12.37 5.80
C GLY A 101 -10.65 -11.55 4.98
N VAL A 102 -9.39 -11.99 4.86
CA VAL A 102 -8.29 -11.26 4.22
C VAL A 102 -7.80 -11.95 2.97
#